data_AF-A0A8X6RG72-F1
#
_entry.id   AF-A0A8X6RG72-F1
#
_cell.length_a   1.000
_cell.length_b   1.000
_cell.length_c   1.000
_cell.angle_alpha   90.00
_cell.angle_beta   90.00
_cell.angle_gamma   90.00
#
_symmetry.space_group_name_H-M   'P 1'
#
loop_
_entity.id
_entity.type
_entity.pdbx_description
1 polymer ?
#
loop_
_entity_poly.entity_id
_entity_poly.type
_entity_poly.pdbx_seq_one_letter_code
_entity_poly.pdbx_strand_id
1 'polypeptide(L)'
;MQNGKCTKKYQRELIRETVHSDKGYPLYRRRAPADGGKQVGIRTRSGEIKSFDNSWVVPYSPILCKLFNAHINVEACNSVRAIKYICQYVNKGNDQAIFNLRNEGVVQALNEIQTYQAGRYVNSNEAAWWPLGFPLHEIYPTVTHLAVHLENGQRIFFMKIYLSRERQDFISS
;
A
#
# COMPACT_ATOMS: atom_id res chain seq x y z
N MET A 1 1.53 20.34 17.33
CA MET A 1 1.19 21.78 17.32
C MET A 1 2.49 22.55 17.40
N GLN A 2 2.62 23.67 16.69
CA GLN A 2 3.79 24.54 16.77
C GLN A 2 3.30 25.97 16.98
N ASN A 3 3.79 26.65 18.02
CA ASN A 3 3.34 28.00 18.42
C ASN A 3 1.82 28.13 18.56
N GLY A 4 1.18 27.12 19.18
CA GLY A 4 -0.28 27.08 19.36
C GLY A 4 -1.08 26.84 18.08
N LYS A 5 -0.43 26.70 16.91
CA LYS A 5 -1.09 26.44 15.63
C LYS A 5 -0.92 24.97 15.23
N CYS A 6 -1.95 24.43 14.58
CA CYS A 6 -1.88 23.11 13.98
C CYS A 6 -0.92 23.14 12.79
N THR A 7 0.12 22.29 12.81
CA THR A 7 1.10 22.19 11.72
C THR A 7 0.46 21.70 10.41
N LYS A 8 -0.70 21.05 10.50
CA LYS A 8 -1.50 20.59 9.35
C LYS A 8 -2.51 21.64 8.85
N LYS A 9 -2.43 22.88 9.37
CA LYS A 9 -3.23 24.05 8.96
C LYS A 9 -4.74 23.89 9.23
N TYR A 10 -5.10 23.25 10.34
CA TYR A 10 -6.48 23.25 10.84
C TYR A 10 -6.67 24.39 11.85
N GLN A 11 -7.82 25.07 11.87
CA GLN A 11 -9.03 24.90 11.04
C GLN A 11 -8.83 25.25 9.57
N ARG A 12 -9.54 24.55 8.68
CA ARG A 12 -9.58 24.84 7.23
C ARG A 12 -10.80 25.69 6.90
N GLU A 13 -10.65 26.54 5.89
CA GLU A 13 -11.75 27.38 5.40
C GLU A 13 -12.96 26.54 4.94
N LEU A 14 -14.17 27.02 5.22
CA LEU A 14 -15.41 26.42 4.77
C LEU A 14 -15.70 26.92 3.35
N ILE A 15 -15.56 26.03 2.37
CA ILE A 15 -15.72 26.36 0.95
C ILE A 15 -16.89 25.55 0.39
N ARG A 16 -17.75 26.21 -0.39
CA ARG A 16 -18.97 25.59 -0.95
C ARG A 16 -18.71 24.57 -2.04
N GLU A 17 -17.59 24.65 -2.74
CA GLU A 17 -17.22 23.73 -3.81
C GLU A 17 -15.74 23.36 -3.73
N THR A 18 -15.37 22.22 -4.31
CA THR A 18 -13.97 21.82 -4.38
C THR A 18 -13.28 22.61 -5.48
N VAL A 19 -12.26 23.37 -5.12
CA VAL A 19 -11.49 24.19 -6.07
C VAL A 19 -10.17 23.51 -6.37
N HIS A 20 -9.93 23.22 -7.65
CA HIS A 20 -8.66 22.73 -8.13
C HIS A 20 -7.73 23.92 -8.43
N SER A 21 -6.47 23.82 -8.03
CA SER A 21 -5.45 24.83 -8.33
C SER A 21 -4.24 24.16 -8.95
N ASP A 22 -3.72 24.72 -10.03
CA ASP A 22 -2.57 24.18 -10.78
C ASP A 22 -1.27 24.15 -9.95
N LYS A 23 -1.21 24.93 -8.87
CA LYS A 23 0.01 25.14 -8.08
C LYS A 23 0.00 24.42 -6.72
N GLY A 24 -1.02 23.60 -6.40
CA GLY A 24 -1.10 23.01 -5.07
C GLY A 24 -2.13 21.90 -4.86
N TYR A 25 -2.34 21.55 -3.60
CA TYR A 25 -3.39 20.63 -3.18
C TYR A 25 -4.77 21.26 -3.44
N PRO A 26 -5.75 20.48 -3.90
CA PRO A 26 -7.11 20.98 -4.08
C PRO A 26 -7.68 21.45 -2.74
N LEU A 27 -8.45 22.53 -2.81
CA LEU A 27 -9.21 23.03 -1.68
C LEU A 27 -10.54 22.29 -1.67
N TYR A 28 -10.68 21.31 -0.79
CA TYR A 28 -11.91 20.51 -0.70
C TYR A 28 -13.08 21.33 -0.19
N ARG A 29 -14.25 21.06 -0.78
CA ARG A 29 -15.53 21.50 -0.25
C ARG A 29 -15.69 21.10 1.22
N ARG A 30 -16.07 22.06 2.06
CA ARG A 30 -16.37 21.88 3.49
C ARG A 30 -17.65 22.63 3.82
N ARG A 31 -18.75 21.91 3.99
CA ARG A 31 -20.07 22.51 4.25
C ARG A 31 -20.08 23.16 5.64
N ALA A 32 -20.50 24.42 5.69
CA ALA A 32 -20.82 25.10 6.93
C ALA A 32 -22.09 24.47 7.57
N PRO A 33 -22.29 24.62 8.90
CA PRO A 33 -23.51 24.14 9.56
C PRO A 33 -24.80 24.63 8.89
N ALA A 34 -24.83 25.90 8.44
CA ALA A 34 -25.97 26.48 7.71
C ALA A 34 -26.27 25.79 6.36
N ASP A 35 -25.26 25.19 5.73
CA ASP A 35 -25.36 24.49 4.44
C ASP A 35 -25.48 22.95 4.62
N GLY A 36 -25.96 22.50 5.79
CA GLY A 36 -26.09 21.07 6.14
C GLY A 36 -24.77 20.40 6.56
N GLY A 37 -23.78 21.19 6.98
CA GLY A 37 -22.57 20.68 7.64
C GLY A 37 -22.87 20.14 9.05
N LYS A 38 -21.99 19.27 9.57
CA LYS A 38 -22.12 18.74 10.92
C LYS A 38 -21.34 19.59 11.91
N GLN A 39 -21.88 19.70 13.12
CA GLN A 39 -21.23 20.31 14.26
C GLN A 39 -21.39 19.39 15.47
N VAL A 40 -20.32 19.21 16.25
CA VAL A 40 -20.28 18.33 17.42
C VAL A 40 -19.65 19.09 18.59
N GLY A 41 -20.32 19.06 19.74
CA GLY A 41 -19.75 19.50 21.01
C GLY A 41 -18.87 18.41 21.60
N ILE A 42 -17.59 18.68 21.81
CA ILE A 42 -16.65 17.77 22.47
C ILE A 42 -16.26 18.38 23.81
N ARG A 43 -16.43 17.60 24.88
CA ARG A 43 -15.95 17.98 26.22
C ARG A 43 -14.44 17.89 26.25
N THR A 44 -13.77 19.00 26.51
CA THR A 44 -12.31 19.05 26.65
C THR A 44 -11.89 18.53 28.02
N ARG A 45 -10.59 18.29 28.18
CA ARG A 45 -10.00 17.88 29.46
C ARG A 45 -10.21 18.89 30.59
N SER A 46 -10.45 20.18 30.26
CA SER A 46 -10.78 21.24 31.23
C SER A 46 -12.27 21.25 31.62
N GLY A 47 -13.09 20.35 31.08
CA GLY A 47 -14.53 20.28 31.35
C GLY A 47 -15.38 21.22 30.49
N GLU A 48 -14.76 22.09 29.71
CA GLU A 48 -15.42 22.99 28.75
C GLU A 48 -15.96 22.21 27.54
N ILE A 49 -17.16 22.51 27.08
CA ILE A 49 -17.70 21.95 25.85
C ILE A 49 -17.26 22.86 24.70
N LYS A 50 -16.38 22.36 23.83
CA LYS A 50 -15.98 23.07 22.61
C LYS A 50 -16.71 22.52 21.40
N SER A 51 -17.20 23.43 20.57
CA SER A 51 -17.89 23.08 19.33
C SER A 51 -16.90 22.91 18.19
N PHE A 52 -17.01 21.79 17.48
CA PHE A 52 -16.19 21.44 16.32
C PHE A 52 -17.11 21.22 15.12
N ASP A 53 -16.87 21.94 14.04
CA ASP A 53 -17.56 21.78 12.77
C ASP A 53 -16.66 21.08 11.73
N ASN A 54 -17.14 20.99 10.49
CA ASN A 54 -16.42 20.41 9.37
C ASN A 54 -15.08 21.09 9.04
N SER A 55 -14.77 22.28 9.58
CA SER A 55 -13.48 22.95 9.36
C SER A 55 -12.31 22.18 9.98
N TRP A 56 -12.58 21.35 10.99
CA TRP A 56 -11.59 20.56 11.74
C TRP A 56 -11.36 19.14 11.20
N VAL A 57 -12.20 18.69 10.26
CA VAL A 57 -12.27 17.28 9.85
C VAL A 57 -11.44 17.05 8.59
N VAL A 58 -10.69 15.94 8.52
CA VAL A 58 -9.99 15.56 7.28
C VAL A 58 -11.02 15.03 6.26
N PRO A 59 -10.93 15.36 4.95
CA PRO A 59 -11.83 14.78 3.96
C PRO A 59 -11.77 13.24 3.98
N TYR A 60 -12.93 12.60 3.97
CA TYR A 60 -13.06 11.16 4.02
C TYR A 60 -14.23 10.70 3.16
N SER A 61 -14.22 9.41 2.79
CA SER A 61 -15.39 8.76 2.18
C SER A 61 -16.13 7.94 3.25
N PRO A 62 -17.38 8.28 3.60
CA PRO A 62 -18.16 7.51 4.56
C PRO A 62 -18.32 6.04 4.16
N ILE A 63 -18.36 5.76 2.85
CA ILE A 63 -18.47 4.41 2.31
C ILE A 63 -17.20 3.62 2.60
N LEU A 64 -16.04 4.16 2.25
CA LEU A 64 -14.75 3.51 2.50
C LEU A 64 -14.50 3.34 3.99
N CYS A 65 -14.78 4.37 4.79
CA CYS A 65 -14.56 4.28 6.24
C CYS A 65 -15.41 3.18 6.89
N LYS A 66 -16.66 3.00 6.44
CA LYS A 66 -17.53 1.92 6.91
C LYS A 66 -17.09 0.55 6.41
N LEU A 67 -16.73 0.45 5.13
CA LEU A 67 -16.35 -0.82 4.50
C LEU A 67 -15.11 -1.43 5.16
N PHE A 68 -14.13 -0.60 5.52
CA PHE A 68 -12.87 -1.05 6.09
C PHE A 68 -12.76 -0.85 7.60
N ASN A 69 -13.82 -0.36 8.26
CA ASN A 69 -13.83 0.00 9.67
C ASN A 69 -12.60 0.83 10.10
N ALA A 70 -12.17 1.75 9.23
CA ALA A 70 -10.95 2.52 9.40
C ALA A 70 -11.14 3.93 8.85
N HIS A 71 -10.49 4.93 9.44
CA HIS A 71 -10.55 6.29 8.91
C HIS A 71 -9.66 6.42 7.67
N ILE A 72 -10.28 6.44 6.50
CA ILE A 72 -9.59 6.56 5.21
C ILE A 72 -9.62 8.01 4.72
N ASN A 73 -8.45 8.61 4.65
CA ASN A 73 -8.25 9.90 4.01
C ASN A 73 -8.38 9.74 2.49
N VAL A 74 -9.19 10.59 1.85
CA VAL A 74 -9.37 10.59 0.38
C VAL A 74 -8.87 11.90 -0.18
N GLU A 75 -7.90 11.82 -1.09
CA GLU A 75 -7.32 12.97 -1.74
C GLU A 75 -7.48 12.92 -3.27
N ALA A 76 -7.94 14.02 -3.85
CA ALA A 76 -7.94 14.22 -5.29
C ALA A 76 -6.52 14.52 -5.79
N CYS A 77 -6.04 13.68 -6.69
CA CYS A 77 -4.72 13.74 -7.30
C CYS A 77 -4.84 14.27 -8.73
N ASN A 78 -4.66 15.59 -8.94
CA ASN A 78 -4.71 16.21 -10.27
C ASN A 78 -3.41 16.95 -10.65
N SER A 79 -2.29 16.60 -10.01
CA SER A 79 -1.00 17.24 -10.32
C SER A 79 0.05 16.19 -10.67
N VAL A 80 0.96 16.54 -11.57
CA VAL A 80 2.13 15.70 -11.90
C VAL A 80 2.94 15.37 -10.64
N ARG A 81 2.97 16.28 -9.66
CA ARG A 81 3.61 16.04 -8.35
C ARG A 81 2.92 14.93 -7.56
N ALA A 82 1.60 14.89 -7.57
CA ALA A 82 0.84 13.87 -6.86
C ALA A 82 0.90 12.51 -7.58
N ILE A 83 0.93 12.49 -8.92
CA ILE A 83 1.21 11.27 -9.71
C ILE A 83 2.62 10.77 -9.40
N LYS A 84 3.63 11.65 -9.46
CA LYS A 84 5.01 11.33 -9.09
C LYS A 84 5.09 10.77 -7.67
N TYR A 85 4.34 11.35 -6.73
CA TYR A 85 4.29 10.87 -5.35
C TYR A 85 3.71 9.45 -5.28
N ILE A 86 2.56 9.18 -5.91
CA ILE A 86 2.00 7.82 -5.95
C ILE A 86 2.98 6.83 -6.58
N CYS A 87 3.54 7.16 -7.75
CA CYS A 87 4.54 6.32 -8.42
C CYS A 87 5.79 6.10 -7.55
N GLN A 88 6.23 7.12 -6.81
CA GLN A 88 7.35 6.99 -5.88
C GLN A 88 7.02 5.99 -4.77
N TYR A 89 5.80 6.00 -4.23
CA TYR A 89 5.40 5.09 -3.16
C TYR A 89 5.17 3.66 -3.64
N VAL A 90 4.57 3.49 -4.83
CA VAL A 90 4.37 2.17 -5.44
C VAL A 90 5.71 1.54 -5.83
N ASN A 91 6.62 2.34 -6.39
CA ASN A 91 7.95 1.88 -6.81
C ASN A 91 9.02 2.05 -5.72
N LYS A 92 8.63 2.48 -4.51
CA LYS A 92 9.56 2.48 -3.39
C LYS A 92 9.81 1.00 -3.08
N GLY A 93 11.02 0.54 -3.36
CA GLY A 93 11.42 -0.82 -3.03
C GLY A 93 11.15 -1.12 -1.57
N ASN A 94 10.90 -2.40 -1.27
CA ASN A 94 10.64 -2.83 0.08
C ASN A 94 11.76 -2.41 1.03
N ASP A 95 11.39 -1.95 2.22
CA ASP A 95 12.35 -1.65 3.26
C ASP A 95 13.20 -2.92 3.54
N GLN A 96 14.52 -2.75 3.56
CA GLN A 96 15.44 -3.83 3.88
C GLN A 96 16.04 -3.58 5.25
N ALA A 97 16.09 -4.62 6.07
CA ALA A 97 16.75 -4.61 7.36
C ALA A 97 17.93 -5.58 7.34
N ILE A 98 19.08 -5.12 7.80
CA ILE A 98 20.25 -5.98 8.03
C ILE A 98 20.22 -6.36 9.51
N PHE A 99 20.21 -7.65 9.81
CA PHE A 99 20.27 -8.16 11.18
C PHE A 99 21.44 -9.10 11.37
N ASN A 100 22.00 -9.09 12.58
CA ASN A 100 23.14 -9.91 12.96
C ASN A 100 22.66 -11.16 13.69
N LEU A 101 23.04 -12.33 13.19
CA LEU A 101 22.75 -13.62 13.83
C LEU A 101 23.98 -14.04 14.65
N ARG A 102 23.97 -13.74 15.95
CA ARG A 102 24.99 -14.25 16.87
C ARG A 102 24.56 -15.62 17.38
N ASN A 103 25.31 -16.67 17.02
CA ASN A 103 25.21 -17.96 17.70
C ASN A 103 26.07 -17.90 18.97
N GLU A 104 25.44 -17.78 20.14
CA GLU A 104 26.13 -17.89 21.42
C GLU A 104 26.62 -19.35 21.61
N GLY A 105 27.92 -19.57 21.50
CA GLY A 105 28.55 -20.85 21.87
C GLY A 105 29.50 -21.48 20.86
N VAL A 106 29.66 -20.93 19.65
CA VAL A 106 30.59 -21.48 18.64
C VAL A 106 31.68 -20.46 18.32
N VAL A 107 32.94 -20.79 18.61
CA VAL A 107 34.12 -20.09 18.09
C VAL A 107 34.25 -20.42 16.61
N GLN A 108 33.41 -19.81 15.78
CA GLN A 108 33.51 -19.92 14.32
C GLN A 108 34.36 -18.77 13.77
N ALA A 109 35.19 -19.08 12.78
CA ALA A 109 35.92 -18.10 12.00
C ALA A 109 34.94 -17.03 11.48
N LEU A 110 35.28 -15.75 11.70
CA LEU A 110 34.43 -14.61 11.36
C LEU A 110 34.12 -14.60 9.86
N ASN A 111 32.97 -15.16 9.49
CA ASN A 111 32.44 -15.08 8.14
C ASN A 111 31.40 -13.95 8.09
N GLU A 112 31.80 -12.82 7.49
CA GLU A 112 30.98 -11.60 7.40
C GLU A 112 29.62 -11.85 6.71
N ILE A 113 29.59 -12.75 5.73
CA ILE A 113 28.36 -13.13 4.99
C ILE A 113 27.39 -13.91 5.89
N GLN A 114 27.90 -14.76 6.78
CA GLN A 114 27.05 -15.48 7.75
C GLN A 114 26.64 -14.60 8.94
N THR A 115 27.44 -13.58 9.24
CA THR A 115 27.23 -12.67 10.36
C THR A 115 26.07 -11.70 10.11
N TYR A 116 25.87 -11.28 8.86
CA TYR A 116 24.83 -10.32 8.49
C TYR A 116 23.89 -10.91 7.45
N GLN A 117 22.60 -11.02 7.79
CA GLN A 117 21.56 -11.35 6.83
C GLN A 117 20.74 -10.10 6.48
N ALA A 118 20.49 -9.92 5.18
CA ALA A 118 19.58 -8.91 4.68
C ALA A 118 18.17 -9.50 4.58
N GLY A 119 17.26 -9.04 5.43
CA GLY A 119 15.84 -9.34 5.34
C GLY A 119 15.10 -8.27 4.55
N ARG A 120 14.24 -8.69 3.64
CA ARG A 120 13.26 -7.82 2.99
C ARG A 120 12.01 -7.75 3.87
N TYR A 121 11.58 -6.54 4.24
CA TYR A 121 10.28 -6.35 4.88
C TYR A 121 9.17 -6.69 3.89
N VAL A 122 8.25 -7.55 4.30
CA VAL A 122 7.03 -7.87 3.56
C VAL A 122 5.89 -7.23 4.32
N ASN A 123 5.19 -6.28 3.69
CA ASN A 123 4.08 -5.60 4.33
C ASN A 123 2.85 -6.53 4.43
N SER A 124 1.90 -6.21 5.33
CA SER A 124 0.72 -7.07 5.55
C SER A 124 -0.11 -7.29 4.29
N ASN A 125 -0.17 -6.30 3.39
CA ASN A 125 -0.90 -6.43 2.12
C ASN A 125 -0.17 -7.39 1.19
N GLU A 126 1.16 -7.28 1.04
CA GLU A 126 2.00 -8.18 0.22
C GLU A 126 1.97 -9.63 0.73
N ALA A 127 2.00 -9.82 2.06
CA ALA A 127 1.90 -11.13 2.69
C ALA A 127 0.53 -11.80 2.49
N ALA A 128 -0.55 -11.02 2.47
CA ALA A 128 -1.90 -11.53 2.15
C ALA A 128 -2.09 -11.76 0.65
N TRP A 129 -1.41 -10.97 -0.19
CA TRP A 129 -1.55 -11.04 -1.64
C TRP A 129 -0.94 -12.32 -2.24
N TRP A 130 0.20 -12.77 -1.70
CA TRP A 130 0.89 -13.99 -2.16
C TRP A 130 0.04 -15.25 -2.07
N PRO A 131 -0.59 -15.59 -0.92
CA PRO A 131 -1.49 -16.73 -0.82
C PRO A 131 -2.76 -16.60 -1.66
N LEU A 132 -3.26 -15.36 -1.84
CA LEU A 132 -4.53 -15.10 -2.53
C LEU A 132 -4.38 -15.00 -4.06
N GLY A 133 -3.16 -14.88 -4.58
CA GLY A 133 -2.86 -14.98 -6.01
C GLY A 133 -3.51 -13.90 -6.88
N PHE A 134 -3.88 -12.74 -6.31
CA PHE A 134 -4.53 -11.68 -7.07
C PHE A 134 -3.58 -11.12 -8.15
N PRO A 135 -4.09 -10.76 -9.35
CA PRO A 135 -3.28 -10.07 -10.34
C PRO A 135 -2.96 -8.64 -9.85
N LEU A 136 -1.68 -8.34 -9.66
CA LEU A 136 -1.20 -7.04 -9.14
C LEU A 136 -1.22 -5.95 -10.22
N HIS A 137 -0.90 -6.33 -11.45
CA HIS A 137 -0.85 -5.46 -12.61
C HIS A 137 -0.82 -6.33 -13.87
N GLU A 138 -1.48 -5.88 -14.92
CA GLU A 138 -1.33 -6.43 -16.26
C GLU A 138 -0.42 -5.48 -17.06
N ILE A 139 0.70 -6.00 -17.56
CA ILE A 139 1.58 -5.27 -18.48
C ILE A 139 1.43 -5.90 -19.86
N TYR A 140 1.18 -5.06 -20.86
CA TYR A 140 1.22 -5.47 -22.26
C TYR A 140 2.35 -4.72 -22.98
N PRO A 141 3.35 -5.41 -23.57
CA PRO A 141 3.56 -6.87 -23.56
C PRO A 141 4.04 -7.40 -22.20
N THR A 142 3.71 -8.64 -21.89
CA THR A 142 4.10 -9.29 -20.63
C THR A 142 5.63 -9.43 -20.55
N VAL A 143 6.25 -8.83 -19.55
CA VAL A 143 7.67 -9.01 -19.23
C VAL A 143 7.80 -10.19 -18.27
N THR A 144 8.44 -11.27 -18.71
CA THR A 144 8.71 -12.46 -17.88
C THR A 144 10.18 -12.49 -17.48
N HIS A 145 10.45 -12.70 -16.19
CA HIS A 145 11.83 -12.86 -15.72
C HIS A 145 12.36 -14.24 -16.15
N LEU A 146 13.38 -14.26 -17.00
CA LEU A 146 14.08 -15.49 -17.37
C LEU A 146 14.87 -16.01 -16.16
N ALA A 147 14.80 -17.31 -15.91
CA ALA A 147 15.63 -17.95 -14.91
C ALA A 147 17.07 -18.02 -15.44
N VAL A 148 18.00 -17.36 -14.74
CA VAL A 148 19.44 -17.49 -15.03
C VAL A 148 19.86 -18.87 -14.55
N HIS A 149 20.35 -19.70 -15.47
CA HIS A 149 20.89 -21.01 -15.17
C HIS A 149 22.36 -21.05 -15.57
N LEU A 150 23.14 -21.87 -14.87
CA LEU A 150 24.50 -22.21 -15.29
C LEU A 150 24.45 -23.01 -16.60
N GLU A 151 25.59 -23.14 -17.26
CA GLU A 151 25.74 -23.98 -18.45
C GLU A 151 25.28 -25.41 -18.12
N ASN A 152 24.36 -25.96 -18.92
CA ASN A 152 23.68 -27.25 -18.71
C ASN A 152 22.76 -27.36 -17.49
N GLY A 153 22.49 -26.27 -16.76
CA GLY A 153 21.58 -26.23 -15.60
C GLY A 153 20.12 -25.89 -15.92
N GLN A 154 19.70 -26.06 -17.18
CA GLN A 154 18.36 -25.68 -17.62
C GLN A 154 17.29 -26.52 -16.93
N ARG A 155 16.27 -25.83 -16.38
CA ARG A 155 15.13 -26.47 -15.73
C ARG A 155 14.16 -26.96 -16.81
N ILE A 156 14.13 -28.26 -17.05
CA ILE A 156 13.22 -28.90 -18.01
C ILE A 156 11.92 -29.28 -17.29
N PHE A 157 10.79 -28.84 -17.82
CA PHE A 157 9.47 -29.27 -17.35
C PHE A 157 8.92 -30.32 -18.31
N PHE A 158 8.60 -31.51 -17.80
CA PHE A 158 7.86 -32.51 -18.58
C PHE A 158 6.37 -32.21 -18.47
N MET A 159 5.80 -31.62 -19.52
CA MET A 159 4.36 -31.45 -19.60
C MET A 159 3.74 -32.80 -19.98
N LYS A 160 2.95 -33.38 -19.07
CA LYS A 160 2.17 -34.60 -19.35
C LYS A 160 1.00 -34.20 -20.26
N ILE A 161 1.26 -34.09 -21.56
CA ILE A 161 0.18 -33.96 -22.55
C ILE A 161 -0.54 -35.31 -22.56
N TYR A 162 -1.84 -35.25 -22.29
CA TYR A 162 -2.78 -36.35 -22.16
C TYR A 162 -2.49 -37.53 -23.10
N LEU A 163 -2.02 -38.65 -22.53
CA LEU A 163 -2.18 -39.99 -23.11
C LEU A 163 -3.67 -40.36 -22.97
N SER A 164 -4.50 -39.85 -23.87
CA SER A 164 -5.87 -40.30 -24.04
C SER A 164 -6.25 -40.23 -25.52
N ARG A 165 -5.66 -41.11 -26.32
CA ARG A 165 -6.30 -41.78 -27.46
C ARG A 165 -5.38 -42.86 -28.02
N GLU A 166 -5.96 -44.05 -28.15
CA GLU A 166 -5.52 -45.19 -28.97
C GLU A 166 -4.33 -46.02 -28.45
N ARG A 167 -4.64 -46.87 -27.45
CA ARG A 167 -4.10 -48.24 -27.39
C ARG A 167 -5.08 -49.19 -26.69
N GLN A 168 -6.31 -49.22 -27.19
CA GLN A 168 -7.13 -50.43 -27.19
C GLN A 168 -7.24 -50.80 -28.66
N ASP A 169 -6.55 -51.88 -29.03
CA ASP A 169 -6.72 -52.73 -30.21
C ASP A 169 -5.35 -53.36 -30.52
N PHE A 170 -5.34 -54.68 -30.73
CA PHE A 170 -4.19 -55.61 -30.78
C PHE A 170 -3.75 -56.25 -29.45
N ILE A 171 -4.70 -56.90 -28.77
CA ILE A 171 -4.49 -58.27 -28.28
C ILE A 171 -5.68 -59.12 -28.76
N SER A 172 -5.58 -59.71 -29.96
CA SER A 172 -6.24 -60.97 -30.34
C SER A 172 -5.82 -61.36 -31.77
N SER A 173 -4.94 -62.34 -31.89
CA SER A 173 -4.67 -63.30 -32.99
C SER A 173 -3.17 -63.61 -33.03
#